data_AF-O70428-F1
#
_entry.id   AF-O70428-F1
#
_cell.length_a   1.000
_cell.length_b   1.000
_cell.length_c   1.000
_cell.angle_alpha   90.00
_cell.angle_beta   90.00
_cell.angle_gamma   90.00
#
_symmetry.space_group_name_H-M   'P 1'
#
loop_
_entity.id
_entity.type
_entity.pdbx_description
1 polymer ?
#
loop_
_entity_poly.entity_id
_entity_poly.type
_entity_poly.pdbx_seq_one_letter_code
_entity_poly.pdbx_strand_id
1 'polypeptide(L)'
;QLEIKFLEQVDQFYDDNFPMEIRHLLAQWIETQDWEVASNNETMATILLQNLLIQLDEQLGRVSKEKNLLLIHNLKRIRKVLQGKFHGNPMHVAVVISNCLREERRILAAANMPIQGPLEKSLQSSSVSERQRNVEHKVAAIKN
;
A
#
# COMPACT_ATOMS: atom_id res chain seq x y z
N GLN A 1 -0.11 -0.12 14.15
CA GLN A 1 0.23 -0.91 12.94
C GLN A 1 -1.04 -1.54 12.42
N LEU A 2 -1.31 -1.49 11.10
CA LEU A 2 -2.49 -2.14 10.53
C LEU A 2 -2.39 -3.67 10.67
N GLU A 3 -3.53 -4.33 10.84
CA GLU A 3 -3.62 -5.79 10.76
C GLU A 3 -3.26 -6.29 9.36
N ILE A 4 -2.66 -7.49 9.28
CA ILE A 4 -2.18 -8.13 8.02
C ILE A 4 -3.25 -8.17 6.92
N LYS A 5 -4.53 -8.29 7.28
CA LYS A 5 -5.68 -8.28 6.35
C LYS A 5 -5.81 -7.00 5.50
N PHE A 6 -5.19 -5.90 5.94
CA PHE A 6 -5.16 -4.65 5.17
C PHE A 6 -3.95 -4.59 4.23
N LEU A 7 -2.90 -5.38 4.47
CA LEU A 7 -1.73 -5.46 3.59
C LEU A 7 -2.07 -6.13 2.26
N GLU A 8 -2.93 -7.15 2.27
CA GLU A 8 -3.43 -7.80 1.03
C GLU A 8 -4.26 -6.84 0.16
N GLN A 9 -4.98 -5.89 0.77
CA GLN A 9 -5.71 -4.86 0.03
C GLN A 9 -4.76 -3.83 -0.59
N VAL A 10 -3.68 -3.49 0.13
CA VAL A 10 -2.62 -2.58 -0.32
C VAL A 10 -1.87 -3.19 -1.52
N ASP A 11 -1.54 -4.48 -1.47
CA ASP A 11 -0.77 -5.18 -2.53
C ASP A 11 -1.44 -5.13 -3.92
N GLN A 12 -2.77 -5.11 -3.99
CA GLN A 12 -3.51 -4.99 -5.25
C GLN A 12 -3.29 -3.66 -5.99
N PHE A 13 -2.79 -2.62 -5.32
CA PHE A 13 -2.61 -1.28 -5.89
C PHE A 13 -1.16 -0.94 -6.24
N TYR A 14 -0.18 -1.76 -5.82
CA TYR A 14 1.22 -1.58 -6.22
C TYR A 14 1.56 -2.62 -7.28
N ASP A 15 1.21 -2.32 -8.53
CA ASP A 15 1.67 -3.05 -9.70
C ASP A 15 2.94 -2.41 -10.27
N ASP A 16 3.35 -2.82 -11.47
CA ASP A 16 4.49 -2.24 -12.18
C ASP A 16 4.32 -0.72 -12.47
N ASN A 17 3.14 -0.13 -12.25
CA ASN A 17 2.87 1.32 -12.44
C ASN A 17 3.41 2.19 -11.31
N PHE A 18 3.40 1.70 -10.08
CA PHE A 18 3.97 2.44 -8.96
C PHE A 18 4.59 1.48 -7.93
N PRO A 19 5.91 1.24 -8.00
CA PRO A 19 6.56 0.22 -7.20
C PRO A 19 6.61 0.60 -5.71
N MET A 20 6.36 -0.39 -4.86
CA MET A 20 6.30 -0.23 -3.41
C MET A 20 7.61 0.33 -2.82
N GLU A 21 8.77 0.04 -3.44
CA GLU A 21 10.05 0.61 -3.01
C GLU A 21 10.07 2.15 -3.12
N ILE A 22 9.46 2.72 -4.15
CA ILE A 22 9.37 4.18 -4.31
C ILE A 22 8.41 4.74 -3.28
N ARG A 23 7.25 4.10 -3.10
CA ARG A 23 6.28 4.50 -2.06
C ARG A 23 6.92 4.52 -0.68
N HIS A 24 7.75 3.54 -0.36
CA HIS A 24 8.41 3.41 0.92
C HIS A 24 9.56 4.42 1.10
N LEU A 25 10.52 4.45 0.18
CA LEU A 25 11.73 5.26 0.33
C LEU A 25 11.46 6.76 0.20
N LEU A 26 10.48 7.14 -0.61
CA LEU A 26 10.10 8.53 -0.84
C LEU A 26 8.79 8.90 -0.16
N ALA A 27 8.34 8.12 0.83
CA ALA A 27 7.05 8.28 1.49
C ALA A 27 6.76 9.73 1.88
N GLN A 28 7.66 10.33 2.65
CA GLN A 28 7.52 11.70 3.13
C GLN A 28 7.41 12.71 1.99
N TRP A 29 8.24 12.58 0.95
CA TRP A 29 8.21 13.50 -0.18
C TRP A 29 6.96 13.33 -1.04
N ILE A 30 6.50 12.09 -1.24
CA ILE A 30 5.30 11.80 -2.02
C ILE A 30 4.07 12.34 -1.31
N GLU A 31 3.98 12.18 0.01
CA GLU A 31 2.84 12.65 0.80
C GLU A 31 2.73 14.19 0.87
N THR A 32 3.79 14.94 0.56
CA THR A 32 3.77 16.41 0.56
C THR A 32 3.34 17.03 -0.77
N GLN A 33 3.20 16.25 -1.86
CA GLN A 33 2.82 16.79 -3.17
C GLN A 33 1.31 16.73 -3.41
N ASP A 34 0.79 17.67 -4.20
CA ASP A 34 -0.61 17.67 -4.64
C ASP A 34 -0.79 16.88 -5.94
N TRP A 35 -0.87 15.56 -5.79
CA TRP A 35 -1.08 14.64 -6.91
C TRP A 35 -2.48 14.75 -7.54
N GLU A 36 -3.48 15.25 -6.80
CA GLU A 36 -4.84 15.44 -7.32
C GLU A 36 -4.87 16.58 -8.33
N VAL A 37 -4.25 17.71 -8.02
CA VAL A 37 -4.09 18.82 -8.97
C VAL A 37 -3.21 18.40 -10.15
N ALA A 38 -2.09 17.73 -9.88
CA ALA A 38 -1.19 17.26 -10.93
C ALA A 38 -1.87 16.29 -11.90
N SER A 39 -2.79 15.45 -11.43
CA SER A 39 -3.52 14.51 -12.29
C SER A 39 -4.38 15.19 -13.36
N ASN A 40 -4.73 16.47 -13.18
CA ASN A 40 -5.53 17.28 -14.10
C ASN A 40 -4.73 18.38 -14.79
N ASN A 41 -3.41 18.46 -14.58
CA ASN A 41 -2.56 19.51 -15.11
C ASN A 41 -1.23 18.92 -15.61
N GLU A 42 -1.08 18.84 -16.93
CA GLU A 42 0.08 18.23 -17.59
C GLU A 42 1.41 18.87 -17.21
N THR A 43 1.46 20.20 -17.11
CA THR A 43 2.68 20.93 -16.71
C THR A 43 3.07 20.58 -15.29
N MET A 44 2.10 20.58 -14.37
CA MET A 44 2.34 20.25 -12.96
C MET A 44 2.72 18.77 -12.79
N ALA A 45 2.05 17.86 -13.49
CA ALA A 45 2.43 16.45 -13.54
C ALA A 45 3.87 16.30 -13.99
N THR A 46 4.26 16.94 -15.09
CA THR A 46 5.62 16.87 -15.63
C THR A 46 6.66 17.37 -14.63
N ILE A 47 6.40 18.49 -13.95
CA ILE A 47 7.31 19.05 -12.92
C ILE A 47 7.45 18.10 -11.73
N LEU A 48 6.34 17.62 -11.16
CA LEU A 48 6.39 16.69 -10.03
C LEU A 48 7.13 15.40 -10.39
N LEU A 49 6.96 14.95 -11.62
CA LEU A 49 7.55 13.73 -12.11
C LEU A 49 9.06 13.87 -12.34
N GLN A 50 9.52 15.02 -12.82
CA GLN A 50 10.94 15.38 -12.85
C GLN A 50 11.51 15.43 -11.42
N ASN A 51 10.80 16.06 -10.49
CA ASN A 51 11.22 16.12 -9.08
C ASN A 51 11.31 14.73 -8.43
N LEU A 52 10.40 13.82 -8.79
CA LEU A 52 10.44 12.43 -8.32
C LEU A 52 11.74 11.71 -8.76
N LEU A 53 12.25 11.98 -9.98
CA LEU A 53 13.53 11.41 -10.42
C LEU A 53 14.72 11.99 -9.67
N ILE A 54 14.68 13.29 -9.35
CA ILE A 54 15.73 13.94 -8.55
C ILE A 54 15.79 13.29 -7.17
N GLN A 55 14.64 13.11 -6.53
CA GLN A 55 14.54 12.40 -5.25
C GLN A 55 15.03 10.95 -5.34
N LEU A 56 14.75 10.26 -6.45
CA LEU A 56 15.26 8.91 -6.68
C LEU A 56 16.79 8.87 -6.83
N ASP A 57 17.39 9.87 -7.49
CA ASP A 57 18.84 9.99 -7.61
C ASP A 57 19.52 10.27 -6.26
N GLU A 58 18.90 11.08 -5.41
CA GLU A 58 19.36 11.31 -4.03
C GLU A 58 19.37 10.01 -3.21
N GLN A 59 18.29 9.22 -3.28
CA GLN A 59 18.22 7.91 -2.62
C GLN A 59 19.24 6.93 -3.19
N LEU A 60 19.44 6.90 -4.52
CA LEU A 60 20.49 6.12 -5.15
C LEU A 60 21.88 6.48 -4.62
N GLY A 61 22.17 7.77 -4.45
CA GLY A 61 23.42 8.25 -3.86
C GLY A 61 23.61 7.77 -2.42
N ARG A 62 22.54 7.81 -1.62
CA ARG A 62 22.54 7.30 -0.24
C ARG A 62 22.78 5.79 -0.17
N VAL A 63 21.98 4.97 -0.85
CA VAL A 63 22.11 3.50 -0.80
C VAL A 63 23.43 3.01 -1.40
N SER A 64 24.02 3.78 -2.32
CA SER A 64 25.36 3.53 -2.87
C SER A 64 26.45 3.69 -1.82
N LYS A 65 26.35 4.72 -0.96
CA LYS A 65 27.28 4.90 0.17
C LYS A 65 27.16 3.76 1.20
N GLU A 66 25.94 3.29 1.42
CA GLU A 66 25.63 2.14 2.28
C GLU A 66 26.01 0.79 1.65
N LYS A 67 26.46 0.77 0.38
CA LYS A 67 26.82 -0.43 -0.40
C LYS A 67 25.69 -1.47 -0.48
N ASN A 68 24.43 -1.03 -0.45
CA ASN A 68 23.29 -1.93 -0.58
C ASN A 68 23.05 -2.29 -2.05
N LEU A 69 23.73 -3.32 -2.54
CA LEU A 69 23.70 -3.73 -3.96
C LEU A 69 22.29 -4.05 -4.45
N LEU A 70 21.45 -4.65 -3.60
CA LEU A 70 20.06 -4.99 -3.94
C LEU A 70 19.22 -3.74 -4.16
N LEU A 71 19.27 -2.78 -3.23
CA LEU A 71 18.54 -1.51 -3.38
C LEU A 71 19.07 -0.69 -4.56
N ILE A 72 20.39 -0.64 -4.77
CA ILE A 72 20.96 0.05 -5.93
C ILE A 72 20.42 -0.54 -7.24
N HIS A 73 20.41 -1.87 -7.36
CA HIS A 73 19.88 -2.55 -8.54
C HIS A 73 18.39 -2.26 -8.74
N ASN A 74 17.59 -2.39 -7.69
CA ASN A 74 16.15 -2.18 -7.76
C ASN A 74 15.81 -0.73 -8.14
N LEU A 75 16.44 0.25 -7.51
CA LEU A 75 16.22 1.67 -7.82
C LEU A 75 16.66 2.04 -9.24
N LYS A 76 17.76 1.47 -9.75
CA LYS A 76 18.16 1.65 -11.16
C LYS A 76 17.14 1.06 -12.13
N ARG A 77 16.56 -0.11 -11.82
CA ARG A 77 15.51 -0.72 -12.64
C ARG A 77 14.25 0.15 -12.65
N ILE A 78 13.80 0.56 -11.46
CA ILE A 78 12.61 1.40 -11.29
C ILE A 78 12.78 2.74 -12.01
N ARG A 79 13.94 3.38 -11.90
CA ARG A 79 14.25 4.64 -12.62
C ARG A 79 13.99 4.51 -14.11
N LYS A 80 14.44 3.42 -14.75
CA LYS A 80 14.24 3.17 -16.18
C LYS A 80 12.75 3.01 -16.52
N VAL A 81 12.01 2.27 -15.70
CA VAL A 81 10.56 2.07 -15.89
C VAL A 81 9.82 3.40 -15.78
N LEU A 82 10.10 4.18 -14.73
CA LEU A 82 9.51 5.50 -14.54
C LEU A 82 9.83 6.42 -15.72
N GLN A 83 11.09 6.53 -16.13
CA GLN A 83 11.47 7.32 -17.30
C GLN A 83 10.71 6.91 -18.56
N GLY A 84 10.53 5.60 -18.82
CA GLY A 84 9.71 5.14 -19.94
C GLY A 84 8.26 5.62 -19.86
N LYS A 85 7.65 5.55 -18.67
CA LYS A 85 6.26 6.00 -18.44
C LYS A 85 6.10 7.51 -18.55
N PHE A 86 7.12 8.28 -18.17
CA PHE A 86 7.09 9.75 -18.22
C PHE A 86 7.01 10.26 -19.65
N HIS A 87 7.76 9.65 -20.58
CA HIS A 87 7.70 10.03 -21.99
C HIS A 87 6.37 9.64 -22.64
N GLY A 88 5.66 8.67 -22.07
CA GLY A 88 4.34 8.24 -22.56
C GLY A 88 3.22 9.14 -22.08
N ASN A 89 3.07 9.30 -20.75
CA ASN A 89 1.98 10.09 -20.16
C ASN A 89 2.28 10.46 -18.69
N PRO A 90 2.80 11.68 -18.41
CA PRO A 90 3.07 12.15 -17.06
C PRO A 90 1.84 12.21 -16.14
N MET A 91 0.69 12.60 -16.69
CA MET A 91 -0.56 12.71 -15.93
C MET A 91 -1.05 11.36 -15.43
N HIS A 92 -0.88 10.30 -16.23
CA HIS A 92 -1.24 8.95 -15.81
C HIS A 92 -0.48 8.52 -14.55
N VAL A 93 0.82 8.86 -14.45
CA VAL A 93 1.60 8.56 -13.24
C VAL A 93 1.05 9.33 -12.03
N ALA A 94 0.69 10.61 -12.20
CA ALA A 94 0.07 11.39 -11.14
C ALA A 94 -1.29 10.81 -10.69
N VAL A 95 -2.11 10.33 -11.63
CA VAL A 95 -3.37 9.61 -11.34
C VAL A 95 -3.11 8.36 -10.50
N VAL A 96 -2.14 7.54 -10.89
CA VAL A 96 -1.80 6.30 -10.17
C VAL A 96 -1.39 6.63 -8.73
N ILE A 97 -0.45 7.56 -8.54
CA ILE A 97 0.03 7.94 -7.20
C ILE A 97 -1.13 8.52 -6.36
N SER A 98 -1.95 9.39 -6.94
CA SER A 98 -3.13 9.95 -6.27
C SER A 98 -4.10 8.86 -5.80
N ASN A 99 -4.40 7.89 -6.67
CA ASN A 99 -5.27 6.77 -6.35
C ASN A 99 -4.69 5.90 -5.24
N CYS A 100 -3.40 5.57 -5.28
CA CYS A 100 -2.73 4.81 -4.22
C CYS A 100 -2.85 5.51 -2.87
N LEU A 101 -2.52 6.81 -2.79
CA LEU A 101 -2.59 7.57 -1.55
C LEU A 101 -4.04 7.70 -1.03
N ARG A 102 -5.01 7.86 -1.92
CA ARG A 102 -6.43 7.91 -1.54
C ARG A 102 -6.89 6.57 -0.95
N GLU A 103 -6.46 5.48 -1.54
CA GLU A 103 -6.80 4.15 -1.08
C GLU A 103 -6.15 3.81 0.26
N GLU A 104 -4.87 4.16 0.45
CA GLU A 104 -4.21 4.05 1.75
C GLU A 104 -4.98 4.80 2.85
N ARG A 105 -5.43 6.03 2.56
CA ARG A 105 -6.29 6.81 3.48
C ARG A 105 -7.63 6.12 3.75
N ARG A 106 -8.26 5.54 2.72
CA ARG A 106 -9.52 4.78 2.87
C ARG A 106 -9.33 3.58 3.78
N ILE A 107 -8.26 2.82 3.59
CA ILE A 107 -7.90 1.66 4.39
C ILE A 107 -7.61 2.06 5.84
N LEU A 108 -6.85 3.14 6.05
CA LEU A 108 -6.59 3.71 7.39
C LEU A 108 -7.88 4.15 8.09
N ALA A 109 -8.80 4.81 7.36
CA ALA A 109 -10.09 5.22 7.91
C ALA A 109 -10.97 4.01 8.27
N ALA A 110 -10.99 2.98 7.41
CA ALA A 110 -11.73 1.75 7.67
C ALA A 110 -11.16 0.96 8.87
N ALA A 111 -9.84 0.99 9.07
CA ALA A 111 -9.19 0.37 10.22
C ALA A 111 -9.46 1.11 11.54
N ASN A 112 -9.68 2.43 11.48
CA ASN A 112 -9.97 3.28 12.65
C ASN A 112 -11.47 3.42 12.94
N MET A 113 -12.36 2.94 12.07
CA MET A 113 -13.79 2.84 12.37
C MET A 113 -13.97 1.86 13.54
N PRO A 114 -14.60 2.28 14.65
CA PRO A 114 -15.03 1.32 15.65
C PRO A 114 -15.97 0.34 14.96
N ILE A 115 -15.61 -0.95 14.98
CA ILE A 115 -16.51 -2.04 14.64
C ILE A 115 -17.84 -1.69 15.29
N GLN A 116 -18.90 -1.58 14.49
CA GLN A 116 -20.26 -1.39 14.97
C GLN A 116 -20.48 -2.30 16.19
N GLY A 117 -21.07 -1.75 17.24
CA GLY A 117 -21.01 -2.24 18.60
C GLY A 117 -21.41 -3.72 18.85
N PRO A 118 -21.45 -4.15 20.13
CA PRO A 118 -21.38 -5.55 20.60
C PRO A 118 -22.36 -6.60 20.03
N LEU A 119 -23.26 -6.25 19.12
CA LEU A 119 -24.35 -7.12 18.69
C LEU A 119 -23.89 -8.26 17.74
N GLU A 120 -22.91 -8.04 16.87
CA GLU A 120 -22.46 -9.07 15.92
C GLU A 120 -21.54 -10.13 16.57
N LYS A 121 -20.71 -9.74 17.54
CA LYS A 121 -19.85 -10.69 18.28
C LYS A 121 -20.64 -11.64 19.18
N SER A 122 -21.84 -11.24 19.62
CA SER A 122 -22.71 -12.09 20.45
C SER A 122 -23.36 -13.23 19.65
N LEU A 123 -23.75 -12.97 18.40
CA LEU A 123 -24.40 -13.96 17.53
C LEU A 123 -23.41 -15.01 16.99
N GLN A 124 -22.16 -14.62 16.72
CA GLN A 124 -21.12 -15.58 16.31
C GLN A 124 -20.54 -16.37 17.49
N SER A 125 -20.39 -15.77 18.68
CA SER A 125 -19.85 -16.50 19.84
C SER A 125 -20.83 -17.53 20.41
N SER A 126 -22.14 -17.24 20.39
CA SER A 126 -23.19 -18.19 20.81
C SER A 126 -23.23 -19.43 19.91
N SER A 127 -23.23 -19.24 18.59
CA SER A 127 -23.25 -20.35 17.63
C SER A 127 -21.97 -21.19 17.61
N VAL A 128 -20.81 -20.60 17.89
CA VAL A 128 -19.55 -21.35 18.04
C VAL A 128 -19.49 -22.11 19.37
N SER A 129 -20.00 -21.52 20.47
CA SER A 129 -20.04 -22.16 21.79
C SER A 129 -20.95 -23.39 21.83
N GLU A 130 -22.13 -23.33 21.20
CA GLU A 130 -23.03 -24.49 21.10
C GLU A 130 -22.45 -25.62 20.25
N ARG A 131 -21.81 -25.30 19.12
CA ARG A 131 -21.14 -26.30 18.28
C ARG A 131 -19.99 -26.98 19.01
N GLN A 132 -19.19 -26.22 19.77
CA GLN A 132 -18.07 -26.77 20.54
C GLN A 132 -18.54 -27.71 21.64
N ARG A 133 -19.59 -27.33 22.40
CA ARG A 133 -20.18 -28.20 23.44
C ARG A 133 -20.74 -29.50 22.88
N ASN A 134 -21.39 -29.45 21.70
CA ASN A 134 -21.98 -30.63 21.10
C ASN A 134 -20.91 -31.64 20.61
N VAL A 135 -19.75 -31.14 20.15
CA VAL A 135 -18.61 -32.00 19.78
C VAL A 135 -18.01 -32.68 21.00
N GLU A 136 -17.83 -31.95 22.11
CA GLU A 136 -17.27 -32.51 23.35
C GLU A 136 -18.14 -33.62 23.95
N HIS A 137 -19.46 -33.45 23.94
CA HIS A 137 -20.40 -34.49 24.38
C HIS A 137 -20.36 -35.74 23.50
N LYS A 138 -20.21 -35.59 22.18
CA LYS A 138 -20.11 -36.74 21.26
C LYS A 138 -18.78 -37.47 21.40
N VAL A 139 -17.68 -36.77 21.66
CA VAL A 139 -16.36 -37.39 21.87
C VAL A 139 -16.32 -38.16 23.20
N ALA A 140 -16.98 -37.66 24.24
CA ALA A 140 -17.07 -38.36 25.53
C ALA A 140 -17.88 -39.67 25.42
N ALA A 141 -18.94 -39.70 24.60
CA ALA A 141 -19.76 -40.89 24.41
C ALA A 141 -19.08 -42.02 23.63
N ILE A 142 -18.01 -41.74 22.88
CA ILE A 142 -17.25 -42.74 22.10
C ILE A 142 -16.11 -43.35 22.94
N LYS A 143 -15.80 -42.75 24.10
CA LYS A 143 -14.70 -43.17 24.99
C LYS A 143 -15.12 -44.10 26.15
N ASN A 144 -16.36 -44.56 26.19
CA ASN A 144 -16.87 -45.57 27.14
C ASN A 144 -17.26 -46.86 26.43
#